data_AF-A0AAV3Y0R1-F1
#
_entry.id   AF-A0AAV3Y0R1-F1
#
_cell.length_a   1.000
_cell.length_b   1.000
_cell.length_c   1.000
_cell.angle_alpha   90.00
_cell.angle_beta   90.00
_cell.angle_gamma   90.00
#
_symmetry.space_group_name_H-M   'P 1'
#
loop_
_entity.id
_entity.type
_entity.pdbx_description
1 polymer ?
#
loop_
_entity_poly.entity_id
_entity_poly.type
_entity_poly.pdbx_seq_one_letter_code
_entity_poly.pdbx_strand_id
1 'polypeptide(L)' 'MIGTDSHTPNAGGLGMLAIGVGGADAVDVMVGMPWELLFPKVIGVKLTGKLSGWASAKDVILKVAGITTVKGGTG' A
#
# COMPACT_ATOMS: atom_id res chain seq x y z
N MET A 1 -7.75 -5.61 -5.98
CA MET A 1 -8.89 -5.21 -5.11
C MET A 1 -8.88 -3.71 -4.99
N ILE A 2 -10.05 -3.09 -5.03
CA ILE A 2 -10.21 -1.69 -4.63
C ILE A 2 -11.14 -1.63 -3.42
N GLY A 3 -10.94 -0.67 -2.53
CA GLY A 3 -11.73 -0.54 -1.31
C GLY A 3 -11.85 0.91 -0.87
N THR A 4 -12.99 1.26 -0.28
CA THR A 4 -13.26 2.61 0.25
C THR A 4 -12.66 2.78 1.66
N ASP A 5 -11.41 2.37 1.82
CA ASP A 5 -10.66 2.41 3.07
C ASP A 5 -9.17 2.67 2.79
N SER A 6 -8.53 3.51 3.60
CA SER A 6 -7.12 3.89 3.38
C SER A 6 -6.13 2.78 3.73
N HIS A 7 -6.54 1.78 4.50
CA HIS A 7 -5.76 0.59 4.86
C HIS A 7 -6.04 -0.61 3.94
N THR A 8 -6.79 -0.43 2.85
CA THR A 8 -6.92 -1.43 1.76
C THR A 8 -5.59 -2.08 1.35
N PRO A 9 -4.42 -1.37 1.32
CA PRO A 9 -3.12 -1.98 1.07
C PRO A 9 -2.71 -3.12 2.01
N ASN A 10 -3.38 -3.31 3.16
CA ASN A 10 -3.13 -4.42 4.07
C ASN A 10 -3.25 -5.79 3.38
N ALA A 11 -4.17 -5.94 2.41
CA ALA A 11 -4.29 -7.16 1.61
C ALA A 11 -3.03 -7.46 0.75
N GLY A 12 -2.17 -6.47 0.52
CA GLY A 12 -0.87 -6.65 -0.11
C GLY A 12 0.08 -7.57 0.65
N GLY A 13 -0.11 -7.73 1.97
CA GLY A 13 0.61 -8.74 2.76
C GLY A 13 0.34 -10.18 2.32
N LEU A 14 -0.74 -10.42 1.56
CA LEU A 14 -1.10 -11.70 0.95
C LEU A 14 -0.84 -11.74 -0.57
N GLY A 15 -0.04 -10.82 -1.10
CA GLY A 15 0.33 -10.78 -2.52
C GLY A 15 -0.71 -10.15 -3.46
N MET A 16 -1.75 -9.52 -2.91
CA MET A 16 -2.78 -8.85 -3.69
C MET A 16 -2.38 -7.42 -4.08
N LEU A 17 -2.64 -7.01 -5.32
CA LEU A 17 -2.63 -5.60 -5.70
C LEU A 17 -3.91 -4.93 -5.16
N ALA A 18 -3.80 -4.20 -4.05
CA ALA A 18 -4.92 -3.65 -3.29
C ALA A 18 -4.77 -2.13 -3.10
N ILE A 19 -5.74 -1.35 -3.57
CA ILE A 19 -5.66 0.12 -3.61
C ILE A 19 -6.88 0.74 -2.94
N GLY A 20 -6.65 1.70 -2.04
CA GLY A 20 -7.71 2.50 -1.43
C GLY A 20 -8.21 3.55 -2.42
N VAL A 21 -9.53 3.68 -2.55
CA VAL A 21 -10.17 4.62 -3.49
C VAL A 21 -11.30 5.40 -2.82
N GLY A 22 -11.80 6.44 -3.50
CA GLY A 22 -12.99 7.14 -3.07
C GLY A 22 -14.26 6.33 -3.29
N GLY A 23 -15.38 6.76 -2.68
CA GLY A 23 -16.68 6.11 -2.89
C GLY A 23 -17.16 6.14 -4.34
N ALA A 24 -16.84 7.20 -5.08
CA ALA A 24 -17.20 7.34 -6.49
C ALA A 24 -16.49 6.28 -7.37
N ASP A 25 -15.17 6.13 -7.22
CA ASP A 25 -14.39 5.12 -7.96
C ASP A 25 -14.86 3.69 -7.66
N ALA A 26 -15.27 3.43 -6.42
CA ALA A 26 -15.83 2.14 -6.04
C ALA A 26 -17.15 1.87 -6.79
N VAL A 27 -18.01 2.88 -6.95
CA VAL A 27 -19.25 2.76 -7.73
C VAL A 27 -18.95 2.49 -9.20
N ASP A 28 -17.97 3.17 -9.80
CA ASP A 28 -17.57 2.94 -11.19
C ASP A 28 -17.26 1.45 -11.45
N VAL A 29 -16.43 0.85 -10.59
CA VAL A 29 -16.13 -0.59 -10.70
C VAL A 29 -17.35 -1.47 -10.41
N MET A 30 -18.20 -1.10 -9.45
CA MET A 30 -19.43 -1.84 -9.13
C MET A 30 -20.43 -1.86 -10.29
N VAL A 31 -20.45 -0.81 -11.12
CA VAL A 31 -21.28 -0.75 -12.35
C VAL A 31 -20.56 -1.31 -13.58
N GLY A 32 -19.37 -1.88 -13.41
CA GLY A 32 -18.59 -2.50 -14.50
C GLY A 32 -17.81 -1.51 -15.36
N MET A 33 -17.68 -0.26 -14.94
CA MET A 33 -16.83 0.72 -15.60
C MET A 33 -15.36 0.50 -15.26
N PRO A 34 -14.43 0.71 -16.22
CA PRO A 34 -13.01 0.72 -15.92
C PRO A 34 -12.67 1.84 -14.94
N TRP A 35 -11.82 1.54 -13.96
CA TRP A 35 -11.24 2.54 -13.06
C TRP A 35 -9.90 3.04 -13.61
N GLU A 36 -9.74 4.35 -13.66
CA GLU A 36 -8.50 5.00 -14.14
C GLU A 36 -7.50 5.21 -13.00
N LEU A 37 -6.22 4.97 -13.28
CA LEU A 37 -5.13 5.13 -12.33
C LEU A 37 -3.92 5.74 -13.03
N LEU A 38 -3.34 6.77 -12.42
CA LEU A 38 -2.04 7.30 -12.85
C LEU A 38 -0.99 6.19 -12.72
N PHE A 39 -0.19 5.96 -13.77
CA PHE A 39 0.81 4.90 -13.75
C PHE A 39 1.78 5.09 -12.57
N PRO A 40 1.82 4.15 -11.60
CA PRO A 40 2.54 4.36 -10.35
C PRO A 40 4.05 4.22 -10.55
N LYS A 41 4.81 4.95 -9.74
CA LYS A 41 6.24 4.69 -9.56
C LYS A 41 6.43 3.51 -8.61
N VAL A 42 7.58 2.83 -8.71
CA VAL A 42 7.90 1.68 -7.85
C VAL A 42 9.04 2.02 -6.90
N ILE A 43 8.80 1.91 -5.60
CA ILE A 43 9.83 1.97 -4.56
C ILE A 43 10.13 0.55 -4.10
N GLY A 44 11.35 0.07 -4.37
CA GLY A 44 11.79 -1.26 -3.93
C GLY A 44 12.41 -1.22 -2.54
N VAL A 45 11.85 -1.97 -1.59
CA VAL A 45 12.44 -2.20 -0.26
C VAL A 45 13.01 -3.61 -0.20
N LYS A 46 14.33 -3.74 -0.27
CA LYS A 46 15.02 -5.03 -0.17
C LYS A 46 15.30 -5.36 1.30
N LEU A 47 14.62 -6.38 1.83
CA LEU A 47 14.89 -6.91 3.17
C LEU A 47 16.07 -7.88 3.13
N THR A 48 16.98 -7.76 4.09
CA THR A 48 18.14 -8.65 4.25
C THR A 48 18.28 -9.05 5.72
N GLY A 49 18.91 -10.20 5.98
CA GLY A 49 19.07 -10.74 7.33
C GLY A 49 17.79 -11.34 7.92
N LYS A 50 17.66 -11.31 9.24
CA LYS A 50 16.50 -11.83 10.00
C LYS A 50 16.21 -10.95 11.21
N LEU A 51 14.95 -10.89 11.63
CA LEU A 51 14.56 -10.22 12.88
C LEU A 51 15.18 -10.95 14.09
N SER A 52 15.50 -10.19 15.14
CA SER A 52 16.12 -10.71 16.36
C SER A 52 15.72 -9.91 17.60
N GLY A 53 15.76 -10.55 18.78
CA GLY A 53 15.44 -9.90 20.04
C GLY A 53 13.97 -9.45 20.09
N TRP A 54 13.73 -8.18 20.40
CA TRP A 54 12.40 -7.57 20.50
C TRP A 54 11.89 -6.97 19.18
N ALA A 55 12.66 -7.07 18.09
CA ALA A 55 12.28 -6.51 16.80
C ALA A 55 11.14 -7.30 16.15
N SER A 56 10.20 -6.58 15.56
CA SER A 56 8.97 -7.08 14.95
C SER A 56 8.78 -6.50 13.54
N ALA A 57 7.77 -7.00 12.82
CA ALA A 57 7.36 -6.41 11.54
C ALA A 57 6.98 -4.92 11.66
N LYS A 58 6.50 -4.49 12.84
CA LYS A 58 6.13 -3.10 13.11
C LYS A 58 7.36 -2.19 13.03
N ASP A 59 8.52 -2.65 13.52
CA ASP A 59 9.75 -1.87 13.50
C ASP A 59 10.25 -1.62 12.08
N VAL A 60 10.07 -2.59 11.18
CA VAL A 60 10.41 -2.45 9.76
C VAL A 60 9.58 -1.34 9.12
N ILE A 61 8.25 -1.38 9.24
CA ILE A 61 7.40 -0.36 8.61
C ILE A 61 7.57 1.02 9.25
N LEU A 62 7.82 1.10 10.56
CA LEU A 62 8.13 2.37 11.24
C LEU A 62 9.47 2.95 10.75
N LYS A 63 10.49 2.11 10.53
CA LYS A 63 11.75 2.56 9.94
C LYS A 63 11.58 3.06 8.52
N VAL A 64 10.84 2.34 7.67
CA VAL A 64 10.54 2.76 6.30
C VAL A 64 9.79 4.08 6.31
N ALA A 65 8.76 4.23 7.14
CA ALA A 65 8.01 5.48 7.28
C ALA A 65 8.91 6.66 7.71
N GLY A 66 9.90 6.42 8.57
CA GLY A 66 10.90 7.43 8.94
C GLY A 66 11.82 7.83 7.79
N ILE A 67 12.17 6.90 6.89
CA ILE A 67 13.01 7.18 5.70
C ILE A 67 12.22 7.93 4.63
N THR A 68 11.00 7.49 4.34
CA THR A 68 10.16 8.08 3.28
C THR A 68 9.46 9.35 3.74
N THR A 69 9.31 9.55 5.05
CA THR A 69 8.44 10.59 5.63
C THR A 69 6.99 10.45 5.15
N VAL A 70 6.14 11.42 5.47
CA VAL A 70 4.73 11.44 5.04
C VAL A 70 4.52 11.76 3.56
N LYS A 71 5.54 12.28 2.86
CA LYS A 71 5.44 12.68 1.44
C LYS A 71 6.19 11.78 0.47
N GLY A 72 7.16 10.99 0.94
CA GLY A 72 8.05 10.24 0.03
C GLY A 72 7.38 9.06 -0.69
N GLY A 73 6.20 8.62 -0.23
CA GLY A 73 5.39 7.60 -0.88
C GLY A 73 4.26 8.15 -1.75
N THR A 74 4.13 9.47 -1.94
CA THR A 74 3.07 10.04 -2.78
C THR A 74 3.38 9.85 -4.26
N GLY A 75 2.44 9.28 -5.00
CA GLY A 75 2.50 9.14 -6.46
C GLY A 75 1.86 7.86 -6.96
#